data_AF-A0A5R9ECJ6-F1
#
_entry.id   AF-A0A5R9ECJ6-F1
#
_cell.length_a   1.000
_cell.length_b   1.000
_cell.length_c   1.000
_cell.angle_alpha   90.00
_cell.angle_beta   90.00
_cell.angle_gamma   90.00
#
_symmetry.space_group_name_H-M   'P 1'
#
loop_
_entity.id
_entity.type
_entity.pdbx_description
1 polymer ?
#
loop_
_entity_poly.entity_id
_entity_poly.type
_entity_poly.pdbx_seq_one_letter_code
_entity_poly.pdbx_strand_id
1 'polypeptide(L)'
;MVSVAVVLTSTALVLGTAGATSAASTPAPTAGPGLRAFGISGDGTLMATFTTDRPQVLDWVRVVTGLSGDTSLIGIDFRVQNGLMYGVGNKGGIYTIKTPPATADVVVTKVSQLQYALHGANFGVDFNPAADRLRVISDNGQNLRHNLNDHSTIQDLNLTTPPVEGTTKGVSAAAYTNNDLNAATGTTLVDINTSSDQVVLQSPANNGTLAPTGSLGIDAGINAGMDIYSTLSGGKTVDNAAFATLTPYGAATPSLYSINVLTGQATSVGQFPLNITDLAISLTGS
;
A
#
# COMPACT_ATOMS: atom_id res chain seq x y z
N MET A 1 22.80 -0.28 92.85
CA MET A 1 21.80 0.81 92.73
C MET A 1 22.46 1.89 91.89
N VAL A 2 22.00 2.31 90.72
CA VAL A 2 20.65 2.48 90.17
C VAL A 2 20.72 2.24 88.65
N SER A 3 19.74 1.53 88.11
CA SER A 3 19.50 1.35 86.67
C SER A 3 18.89 2.62 86.08
N VAL A 4 19.37 3.07 84.91
CA VAL A 4 18.68 4.07 84.08
C VAL A 4 18.48 3.48 82.69
N ALA A 5 17.21 3.38 82.30
CA ALA A 5 16.74 2.84 81.03
C ALA A 5 16.87 3.90 79.92
N VAL A 6 17.39 3.48 78.77
CA VAL A 6 17.43 4.27 77.53
C VAL A 6 16.15 3.98 76.74
N VAL A 7 15.32 5.01 76.52
CA VAL A 7 14.13 4.94 75.68
C VAL A 7 14.53 5.32 74.24
N LEU A 8 14.39 4.37 73.33
CA LEU A 8 14.51 4.58 71.88
C LEU A 8 13.16 5.05 71.33
N THR A 9 13.09 6.29 70.83
CA THR A 9 11.93 6.78 70.07
C THR A 9 12.15 6.55 68.59
N SER A 10 11.34 5.69 67.99
CA SER A 10 11.29 5.39 66.55
C SER A 10 10.48 6.45 65.81
N THR A 11 11.12 7.18 64.89
CA THR A 11 10.46 8.06 63.91
C THR A 11 9.86 7.21 62.78
N ALA A 12 8.53 7.21 62.67
CA ALA A 12 7.80 6.60 61.57
C ALA A 12 7.84 7.51 60.32
N LEU A 13 8.24 6.94 59.19
CA LEU A 13 8.22 7.57 57.88
C LEU A 13 6.79 7.49 57.31
N VAL A 14 6.13 8.63 57.13
CA VAL A 14 4.81 8.71 56.48
C VAL A 14 5.02 8.69 54.96
N LEU A 15 4.67 7.58 54.30
CA LEU A 15 4.56 7.52 52.84
C LEU A 15 3.32 8.31 52.41
N GLY A 16 3.52 9.47 51.78
CA GLY A 16 2.46 10.18 51.08
C GLY A 16 2.02 9.40 49.84
N THR A 17 0.73 9.08 49.74
CA THR A 17 0.11 8.52 48.54
C THR A 17 0.08 9.57 47.44
N ALA A 18 0.90 9.39 46.40
CA ALA A 18 0.83 10.19 45.19
C ALA A 18 -0.56 10.03 44.55
N GLY A 19 -1.25 11.16 44.35
CA GLY A 19 -2.54 11.20 43.68
C GLY A 19 -2.42 10.64 42.26
N ALA A 20 -3.38 9.80 41.89
CA ALA A 20 -3.54 9.31 40.53
C ALA A 20 -3.75 10.51 39.60
N THR A 21 -2.73 10.88 38.85
CA THR A 21 -2.90 11.74 37.68
C THR A 21 -3.67 10.94 36.65
N SER A 22 -4.85 11.43 36.28
CA SER A 22 -5.60 10.94 35.14
C SER A 22 -4.67 10.96 33.93
N ALA A 23 -4.25 9.78 33.48
CA ALA A 23 -3.56 9.65 32.21
C ALA A 23 -4.50 10.23 31.15
N ALA A 24 -4.13 11.39 30.61
CA ALA A 24 -4.80 11.92 29.44
C ALA A 24 -4.67 10.86 28.35
N SER A 25 -5.79 10.25 27.98
CA SER A 25 -5.88 9.41 26.80
C SER A 25 -5.38 10.24 25.63
N THR A 26 -4.25 9.85 25.05
CA THR A 26 -3.86 10.30 23.72
C THR A 26 -5.08 10.12 22.82
N PRO A 27 -5.54 11.15 22.10
CA PRO A 27 -6.59 10.97 21.11
C PRO A 27 -6.14 9.83 20.18
N ALA A 28 -7.03 8.86 19.95
CA ALA A 28 -6.83 7.94 18.84
C ALA A 28 -6.59 8.80 17.58
N PRO A 29 -5.63 8.43 16.71
CA PRO A 29 -5.45 9.15 15.46
C PRO A 29 -6.81 9.23 14.77
N THR A 30 -7.21 10.43 14.34
CA THR A 30 -8.46 10.64 13.62
C THR A 30 -8.51 9.63 12.48
N ALA A 31 -9.41 8.66 12.57
CA ALA A 31 -9.54 7.64 11.53
C ALA A 31 -9.71 8.36 10.19
N GLY A 32 -8.88 8.02 9.20
CA GLY A 32 -8.99 8.57 7.85
C GLY A 32 -10.37 8.28 7.26
N PRO A 33 -10.69 8.85 6.07
CA PRO A 33 -11.97 8.56 5.42
C PRO A 33 -12.15 7.04 5.23
N GLY A 34 -13.37 6.54 5.45
CA GLY A 34 -13.73 5.14 5.21
C GLY A 34 -13.98 4.86 3.73
N LEU A 35 -12.92 4.88 2.94
CA LEU A 35 -12.96 4.67 1.50
C LEU A 35 -13.12 3.18 1.18
N ARG A 36 -13.97 2.86 0.20
CA ARG A 36 -14.09 1.50 -0.34
C ARG A 36 -12.78 1.08 -0.98
N ALA A 37 -12.20 0.00 -0.47
CA ALA A 37 -10.98 -0.60 -1.00
C ALA A 37 -11.16 -2.10 -1.26
N PHE A 38 -10.30 -2.62 -2.11
CA PHE A 38 -10.20 -4.02 -2.48
C PHE A 38 -8.76 -4.45 -2.25
N GLY A 39 -8.55 -5.70 -1.88
CA GLY A 39 -7.20 -6.23 -1.72
C GLY A 39 -7.11 -7.67 -2.16
N ILE A 40 -5.89 -8.08 -2.50
CA ILE A 40 -5.58 -9.48 -2.85
C ILE A 40 -4.77 -10.13 -1.73
N SER A 41 -4.97 -11.43 -1.52
CA SER A 41 -4.12 -12.20 -0.60
C SER A 41 -2.69 -12.30 -1.14
N GLY A 42 -1.72 -12.57 -0.26
CA GLY A 42 -0.31 -12.69 -0.66
C GLY A 42 0.04 -13.85 -1.59
N ASP A 43 -0.85 -14.84 -1.72
CA ASP A 43 -0.75 -15.88 -2.75
C ASP A 43 -1.50 -15.51 -4.05
N GLY A 44 -2.20 -14.37 -4.06
CA GLY A 44 -2.95 -13.82 -5.18
C GLY A 44 -4.18 -14.61 -5.60
N THR A 45 -4.66 -15.53 -4.76
CA THR A 45 -5.80 -16.42 -5.09
C THR A 45 -7.12 -15.96 -4.51
N LEU A 46 -7.10 -15.11 -3.49
CA LEU A 46 -8.28 -14.52 -2.87
C LEU A 46 -8.29 -13.01 -3.09
N MET A 47 -9.49 -12.47 -3.18
CA MET A 47 -9.76 -11.04 -3.08
C MET A 47 -10.68 -10.78 -1.90
N ALA A 48 -10.55 -9.60 -1.32
CA ALA A 48 -11.43 -9.08 -0.29
C ALA A 48 -11.84 -7.64 -0.59
N THR A 49 -12.91 -7.17 0.02
CA THR A 49 -13.21 -5.73 0.11
C THR A 49 -13.39 -5.31 1.56
N PHE A 50 -13.05 -4.06 1.85
CA PHE A 50 -13.11 -3.45 3.17
C PHE A 50 -13.23 -1.91 3.02
N THR A 51 -13.33 -1.21 4.15
CA THR A 51 -13.18 0.25 4.18
C THR A 51 -11.86 0.62 4.83
N THR A 52 -11.18 1.65 4.31
CA THR A 52 -9.83 2.05 4.78
C THR A 52 -9.79 2.50 6.24
N ASP A 53 -10.92 2.81 6.88
CA ASP A 53 -11.04 3.14 8.30
C ASP A 53 -11.16 1.91 9.22
N ARG A 54 -11.50 0.74 8.66
CA ARG A 54 -11.76 -0.50 9.40
C ARG A 54 -11.22 -1.73 8.65
N PRO A 55 -9.91 -1.78 8.35
CA PRO A 55 -9.29 -2.91 7.61
C PRO A 55 -9.43 -4.27 8.31
N GLN A 56 -9.69 -4.28 9.63
CA GLN A 56 -9.95 -5.47 10.42
C GLN A 56 -11.30 -6.16 10.09
N VAL A 57 -12.20 -5.48 9.37
CA VAL A 57 -13.51 -6.03 8.94
C VAL A 57 -13.55 -6.13 7.43
N LEU A 58 -13.64 -7.36 6.92
CA LEU A 58 -13.78 -7.63 5.48
C LEU A 58 -15.26 -7.85 5.17
N ASP A 59 -15.82 -7.08 4.23
CA ASP A 59 -17.24 -7.21 3.87
C ASP A 59 -17.49 -8.50 3.06
N TRP A 60 -16.50 -8.91 2.28
CA TRP A 60 -16.45 -10.23 1.67
C TRP A 60 -15.02 -10.68 1.40
N VAL A 61 -14.86 -11.99 1.27
CA VAL A 61 -13.66 -12.66 0.77
C VAL A 61 -14.11 -13.67 -0.28
N ARG A 62 -13.48 -13.68 -1.46
CA ARG A 62 -13.85 -14.53 -2.59
C ARG A 62 -12.61 -15.06 -3.30
N VAL A 63 -12.72 -16.26 -3.83
CA VAL A 63 -11.69 -16.85 -4.71
C VAL A 63 -11.70 -16.11 -6.05
N VAL A 64 -10.52 -15.83 -6.58
CA VAL A 64 -10.33 -15.31 -7.93
C VAL A 64 -10.55 -16.44 -8.94
N THR A 65 -11.50 -16.27 -9.85
CA THR A 65 -11.82 -17.26 -10.89
C THR A 65 -11.67 -16.67 -12.29
N GLY A 66 -11.40 -17.50 -13.30
CA GLY A 66 -11.29 -17.05 -14.70
C GLY A 66 -9.87 -16.72 -15.18
N LEU A 67 -8.84 -16.96 -14.35
CA LEU A 67 -7.44 -16.86 -14.77
C LEU A 67 -7.16 -17.85 -15.92
N SER A 68 -6.41 -17.40 -16.92
CA SER A 68 -6.10 -18.17 -18.13
C SER A 68 -4.60 -18.12 -18.45
N GLY A 69 -3.90 -19.19 -18.07
CA GLY A 69 -2.46 -19.34 -18.20
C GLY A 69 -1.69 -18.87 -16.95
N ASP A 70 -2.24 -17.90 -16.25
CA ASP A 70 -1.83 -17.43 -14.92
C ASP A 70 -2.53 -18.28 -13.83
N THR A 71 -1.98 -18.29 -12.61
CA THR A 71 -2.54 -19.04 -11.46
C THR A 71 -2.86 -18.16 -10.26
N SER A 72 -2.36 -16.93 -10.24
CA SER A 72 -2.62 -15.94 -9.19
C SER A 72 -2.49 -14.53 -9.77
N LEU A 73 -3.08 -13.55 -9.09
CA LEU A 73 -2.83 -12.13 -9.32
C LEU A 73 -1.56 -11.69 -8.55
N ILE A 74 -0.81 -10.74 -9.12
CA ILE A 74 0.36 -10.12 -8.48
C ILE A 74 0.11 -8.66 -8.11
N GLY A 75 -0.94 -8.04 -8.63
CA GLY A 75 -1.37 -6.70 -8.24
C GLY A 75 -2.65 -6.29 -8.95
N ILE A 76 -3.36 -5.30 -8.39
CA ILE A 76 -4.64 -4.78 -8.88
C ILE A 76 -4.67 -3.26 -8.86
N ASP A 77 -5.42 -2.65 -9.77
CA ASP A 77 -5.68 -1.21 -9.74
C ASP A 77 -6.90 -0.82 -10.61
N PHE A 78 -7.45 0.38 -10.43
CA PHE A 78 -8.49 0.97 -11.27
C PHE A 78 -7.90 1.83 -12.40
N ARG A 79 -8.30 1.52 -13.63
CA ARG A 79 -7.98 2.36 -14.77
C ARG A 79 -8.93 3.56 -14.87
N VAL A 80 -8.44 4.76 -14.60
CA VAL A 80 -9.25 6.01 -14.59
C VAL A 80 -10.00 6.24 -15.91
N GLN A 81 -9.45 5.83 -17.06
CA GLN A 81 -10.04 6.07 -18.38
C GLN A 81 -11.39 5.37 -18.59
N ASN A 82 -11.64 4.27 -17.89
CA ASN A 82 -12.89 3.52 -18.03
C ASN A 82 -13.54 3.10 -16.70
N GLY A 83 -12.90 3.40 -15.58
CA GLY A 83 -13.37 3.07 -14.23
C GLY A 83 -13.40 1.58 -13.91
N LEU A 84 -12.81 0.73 -14.74
CA LEU A 84 -12.76 -0.70 -14.49
C LEU A 84 -11.56 -1.04 -13.60
N MET A 85 -11.76 -2.01 -12.72
CA MET A 85 -10.66 -2.65 -12.00
C MET A 85 -9.95 -3.64 -12.92
N TYR A 86 -8.63 -3.62 -12.84
CA TYR A 86 -7.74 -4.53 -13.53
C TYR A 86 -6.87 -5.28 -12.53
N GLY A 87 -6.32 -6.40 -12.98
CA GLY A 87 -5.25 -7.10 -12.29
C GLY A 87 -4.24 -7.68 -13.25
N VAL A 88 -3.02 -7.87 -12.76
CA VAL A 88 -1.93 -8.55 -13.48
C VAL A 88 -1.73 -9.92 -12.86
N GLY A 89 -1.66 -10.96 -13.70
CA GLY A 89 -1.39 -12.33 -13.29
C GLY A 89 0.10 -12.63 -13.18
N ASN A 90 0.44 -13.70 -12.47
CA ASN A 90 1.82 -14.12 -12.20
C ASN A 90 2.65 -14.56 -13.43
N LYS A 91 2.05 -14.67 -14.62
CA LYS A 91 2.72 -14.85 -15.91
C LYS A 91 2.48 -13.68 -16.86
N GLY A 92 2.08 -12.52 -16.32
CA GLY A 92 1.90 -11.27 -17.04
C GLY A 92 0.58 -11.18 -17.82
N GLY A 93 -0.39 -12.07 -17.59
CA GLY A 93 -1.73 -11.84 -18.13
C GLY A 93 -2.35 -10.59 -17.51
N ILE A 94 -3.03 -9.76 -18.30
CA ILE A 94 -3.74 -8.59 -17.79
C ILE A 94 -5.23 -8.85 -17.91
N TYR A 95 -5.94 -8.61 -16.82
CA TYR A 95 -7.33 -8.98 -16.66
C TYR A 95 -8.17 -7.77 -16.27
N THR A 96 -9.40 -7.69 -16.76
CA THR A 96 -10.45 -6.90 -16.09
C THR A 96 -11.07 -7.75 -14.99
N ILE A 97 -11.48 -7.12 -13.88
CA ILE A 97 -12.04 -7.79 -12.71
C ILE A 97 -13.48 -7.32 -12.48
N LYS A 98 -14.40 -8.28 -12.27
CA LYS A 98 -15.74 -8.04 -11.75
C LYS A 98 -15.85 -8.60 -10.34
N THR A 99 -16.47 -7.84 -9.44
CA THR A 99 -16.59 -8.15 -8.01
C THR A 99 -18.05 -8.07 -7.55
N PRO A 100 -18.39 -8.61 -6.36
CA PRO A 100 -19.69 -8.37 -5.74
C PRO A 100 -19.96 -6.87 -5.50
N PRO A 101 -21.21 -6.41 -5.73
CA PRO A 101 -22.40 -7.19 -6.06
C PRO A 101 -22.66 -7.39 -7.57
N ALA A 102 -21.79 -6.88 -8.46
CA ALA A 102 -21.99 -6.99 -9.91
C ALA A 102 -21.97 -8.45 -10.39
N THR A 103 -21.21 -9.30 -9.71
CA THR A 103 -21.20 -10.76 -9.83
C THR A 103 -21.22 -11.40 -8.43
N ALA A 104 -21.68 -12.66 -8.31
CA ALA A 104 -21.69 -13.34 -7.00
C ALA A 104 -20.27 -13.62 -6.44
N ASP A 105 -19.33 -13.87 -7.36
CA ASP A 105 -17.93 -14.16 -7.10
C ASP A 105 -17.02 -13.14 -7.79
N VAL A 106 -15.72 -13.23 -7.51
CA VAL A 106 -14.69 -12.47 -8.22
C VAL A 106 -14.34 -13.20 -9.51
N VAL A 107 -14.62 -12.54 -10.64
CA VAL A 107 -14.41 -13.09 -11.98
C VAL A 107 -13.46 -12.20 -12.74
N VAL A 108 -12.33 -12.77 -13.18
CA VAL A 108 -11.35 -12.09 -14.01
C VAL A 108 -11.49 -12.54 -15.47
N THR A 109 -11.25 -11.63 -16.41
CA THR A 109 -11.27 -11.93 -17.85
C THR A 109 -10.02 -11.38 -18.49
N LYS A 110 -9.23 -12.24 -19.14
CA LYS A 110 -7.97 -11.84 -19.76
C LYS A 110 -8.26 -10.93 -20.96
N VAL A 111 -7.64 -9.76 -20.97
CA VAL A 111 -7.81 -8.74 -22.02
C VAL A 111 -6.50 -8.35 -22.69
N SER A 112 -5.37 -8.66 -22.08
CA SER A 112 -4.04 -8.40 -22.65
C SER A 112 -2.99 -9.34 -22.05
N GLN A 113 -1.76 -9.22 -22.52
CA GLN A 113 -0.61 -10.00 -22.08
C GLN A 113 0.64 -9.11 -22.11
N LEU A 114 1.43 -9.13 -21.04
CA LEU A 114 2.75 -8.51 -21.03
C LEU A 114 3.67 -9.24 -22.02
N GLN A 115 4.41 -8.48 -22.82
CA GLN A 115 5.36 -9.01 -23.81
C GLN A 115 6.71 -9.38 -23.18
N TYR A 116 6.95 -8.97 -21.93
CA TYR A 116 8.14 -9.29 -21.16
C TYR A 116 7.75 -10.19 -19.99
N ALA A 117 8.61 -11.16 -19.68
CA ALA A 117 8.45 -11.99 -18.50
C ALA A 117 8.61 -11.15 -17.22
N LEU A 118 7.86 -11.52 -16.18
CA LEU A 118 8.01 -10.92 -14.86
C LEU A 118 9.26 -11.48 -14.17
N HIS A 119 10.05 -10.60 -13.57
CA HIS A 119 11.27 -10.95 -12.84
C HIS A 119 11.22 -10.37 -11.43
N GLY A 120 11.22 -11.22 -10.42
CA GLY A 120 11.07 -10.83 -9.02
C GLY A 120 10.07 -11.73 -8.30
N ALA A 121 9.82 -11.44 -7.04
CA ALA A 121 8.81 -12.14 -6.23
C ALA A 121 7.65 -11.23 -5.82
N ASN A 122 7.94 -9.94 -5.60
CA ASN A 122 6.95 -8.94 -5.17
C ASN A 122 6.88 -7.81 -6.20
N PHE A 123 5.67 -7.30 -6.44
CA PHE A 123 5.38 -6.41 -7.57
C PHE A 123 4.44 -5.28 -7.17
N GLY A 124 4.71 -4.09 -7.69
CA GLY A 124 3.77 -2.96 -7.67
C GLY A 124 3.09 -2.82 -9.02
N VAL A 125 1.78 -2.60 -9.03
CA VAL A 125 0.94 -2.50 -10.24
C VAL A 125 0.02 -1.30 -10.11
N ASP A 126 0.08 -0.35 -11.04
CA ASP A 126 -0.74 0.86 -10.96
C ASP A 126 -0.92 1.54 -12.34
N PHE A 127 -2.07 2.14 -12.59
CA PHE A 127 -2.33 2.92 -13.80
C PHE A 127 -1.91 4.37 -13.60
N ASN A 128 -1.10 4.88 -14.52
CA ASN A 128 -0.91 6.32 -14.65
C ASN A 128 -2.14 6.95 -15.35
N PRO A 129 -2.91 7.84 -14.67
CA PRO A 129 -4.10 8.46 -15.25
C PRO A 129 -3.80 9.41 -16.42
N ALA A 130 -2.70 10.15 -16.36
CA ALA A 130 -2.33 11.10 -17.40
C ALA A 130 -1.76 10.42 -18.67
N ALA A 131 -0.99 9.34 -18.49
CA ALA A 131 -0.36 8.61 -19.58
C ALA A 131 -1.25 7.49 -20.15
N ASP A 132 -2.28 7.06 -19.40
CA ASP A 132 -3.09 5.87 -19.70
C ASP A 132 -2.20 4.63 -19.91
N ARG A 133 -1.32 4.37 -18.94
CA ARG A 133 -0.36 3.25 -18.98
C ARG A 133 -0.37 2.51 -17.66
N LEU A 134 -0.43 1.18 -17.75
CA LEU A 134 -0.24 0.28 -16.61
C LEU A 134 1.26 0.18 -16.32
N ARG A 135 1.70 0.58 -15.13
CA ARG A 135 3.05 0.35 -14.61
C ARG A 135 3.08 -0.99 -13.89
N VAL A 136 4.15 -1.74 -14.09
CA VAL A 136 4.47 -2.94 -13.30
C VAL A 136 5.94 -2.85 -12.90
N ILE A 137 6.22 -2.73 -11.61
CA ILE A 137 7.58 -2.78 -11.06
C ILE A 137 7.79 -4.04 -10.23
N SER A 138 9.03 -4.37 -9.90
CA SER A 138 9.32 -5.49 -9.02
C SER A 138 10.46 -5.23 -8.04
N ASP A 139 10.50 -6.07 -7.01
CA ASP A 139 11.58 -6.13 -6.02
C ASP A 139 12.95 -6.48 -6.62
N ASN A 140 13.00 -6.96 -7.87
CA ASN A 140 14.23 -7.17 -8.61
C ASN A 140 14.63 -5.93 -9.46
N GLY A 141 13.91 -4.82 -9.32
CA GLY A 141 14.15 -3.56 -10.02
C GLY A 141 13.65 -3.55 -11.47
N GLN A 142 12.78 -4.49 -11.85
CA GLN A 142 12.14 -4.46 -13.15
C GLN A 142 11.19 -3.26 -13.21
N ASN A 143 11.08 -2.64 -14.39
CA ASN A 143 10.26 -1.47 -14.61
C ASN A 143 9.57 -1.58 -15.98
N LEU A 144 8.32 -2.02 -16.00
CA LEU A 144 7.53 -2.21 -17.21
C LEU A 144 6.42 -1.17 -17.28
N ARG A 145 6.09 -0.73 -18.49
CA ARG A 145 4.83 -0.03 -18.76
C ARG A 145 4.11 -0.66 -19.94
N HIS A 146 2.81 -0.82 -19.81
CA HIS A 146 1.99 -1.47 -20.81
C HIS A 146 0.85 -0.54 -21.25
N ASN A 147 0.58 -0.56 -22.55
CA ASN A 147 -0.46 0.22 -23.19
C ASN A 147 -1.64 -0.69 -23.54
N LEU A 148 -2.78 -0.50 -22.86
CA LEU A 148 -3.99 -1.28 -23.10
C LEU A 148 -4.64 -0.99 -24.45
N ASN A 149 -4.33 0.15 -25.09
CA ASN A 149 -4.97 0.54 -26.34
C ASN A 149 -4.38 -0.15 -27.57
N ASP A 150 -3.10 -0.54 -27.53
CA ASP A 150 -2.40 -1.24 -28.61
C ASP A 150 -1.79 -2.57 -28.17
N HIS A 151 -1.99 -2.97 -26.91
CA HIS A 151 -1.48 -4.19 -26.30
C HIS A 151 0.05 -4.34 -26.33
N SER A 152 0.80 -3.23 -26.34
CA SER A 152 2.26 -3.23 -26.27
C SER A 152 2.81 -3.05 -24.85
N THR A 153 3.90 -3.74 -24.53
CA THR A 153 4.69 -3.54 -23.30
C THR A 153 6.03 -2.97 -23.67
N ILE A 154 6.50 -1.99 -22.90
CA ILE A 154 7.88 -1.50 -22.96
C ILE A 154 8.53 -1.81 -21.63
N GLN A 155 9.73 -2.40 -21.69
CA GLN A 155 10.65 -2.45 -20.57
C GLN A 155 11.44 -1.15 -20.54
N ASP A 156 11.15 -0.32 -19.54
CA ASP A 156 11.90 0.91 -19.26
C ASP A 156 13.24 0.58 -18.58
N LEU A 157 14.04 1.59 -18.27
CA LEU A 157 15.27 1.38 -17.51
C LEU A 157 14.94 0.81 -16.12
N ASN A 158 15.76 -0.14 -15.68
CA ASN A 158 15.65 -0.73 -14.35
C ASN A 158 15.70 0.34 -13.26
N LEU A 159 15.07 0.03 -12.13
CA LEU A 159 15.07 0.93 -10.99
C LEU A 159 16.50 1.16 -10.46
N THR A 160 16.83 2.41 -10.13
CA THR A 160 18.12 2.86 -9.63
C THR A 160 17.93 3.95 -8.58
N THR A 161 18.78 4.00 -7.55
CA THR A 161 18.73 5.03 -6.50
C THR A 161 20.07 5.76 -6.46
N PRO A 162 20.34 6.70 -7.40
CA PRO A 162 21.58 7.45 -7.40
C PRO A 162 21.83 8.15 -6.05
N PRO A 163 23.10 8.24 -5.61
CA PRO A 163 24.32 7.84 -6.33
C PRO A 163 24.67 6.35 -6.20
N VAL A 164 23.82 5.51 -5.59
CA VAL A 164 24.10 4.06 -5.47
C VAL A 164 24.13 3.45 -6.87
N GLU A 165 25.23 2.77 -7.17
CA GLU A 165 25.43 2.11 -8.46
C GLU A 165 24.64 0.79 -8.56
N GLY A 166 24.17 0.48 -9.76
CA GLY A 166 23.44 -0.75 -10.06
C GLY A 166 21.93 -0.68 -9.86
N THR A 167 21.26 -1.81 -10.11
CA THR A 167 19.81 -1.91 -9.99
C THR A 167 19.38 -1.95 -8.52
N THR A 168 18.50 -1.03 -8.14
CA THR A 168 17.84 -1.03 -6.83
C THR A 168 16.95 -2.27 -6.69
N LYS A 169 17.01 -2.90 -5.52
CA LYS A 169 16.20 -4.06 -5.14
C LYS A 169 15.26 -3.68 -4.01
N GLY A 170 14.24 -4.51 -3.79
CA GLY A 170 13.29 -4.36 -2.68
C GLY A 170 12.19 -3.33 -2.90
N VAL A 171 12.00 -2.83 -4.13
CA VAL A 171 10.87 -1.94 -4.43
C VAL A 171 9.67 -2.79 -4.81
N SER A 172 8.66 -2.87 -3.95
CA SER A 172 7.58 -3.84 -4.06
C SER A 172 6.18 -3.24 -4.18
N ALA A 173 6.00 -1.94 -3.99
CA ALA A 173 4.73 -1.24 -4.21
C ALA A 173 4.94 0.04 -5.01
N ALA A 174 3.93 0.45 -5.78
CA ALA A 174 3.94 1.65 -6.60
C ALA A 174 2.51 2.21 -6.72
N ALA A 175 2.37 3.53 -6.71
CA ALA A 175 1.10 4.21 -6.92
C ALA A 175 1.28 5.60 -7.54
N TYR A 176 0.43 5.98 -8.49
CA TYR A 176 0.39 7.32 -9.06
C TYR A 176 -0.56 8.23 -8.29
N THR A 177 -0.15 9.50 -8.14
CA THR A 177 -1.03 10.56 -7.65
C THR A 177 -2.00 11.05 -8.73
N ASN A 178 -3.06 11.73 -8.29
CA ASN A 178 -4.01 12.47 -9.14
C ASN A 178 -4.78 11.58 -10.12
N ASN A 179 -5.62 10.71 -9.57
CA ASN A 179 -6.58 9.84 -10.24
C ASN A 179 -7.74 10.63 -10.88
N ASP A 180 -7.40 11.47 -11.86
CA ASP A 180 -8.33 12.24 -12.69
C ASP A 180 -7.89 12.26 -14.17
N LEU A 181 -8.71 12.85 -15.04
CA LEU A 181 -8.42 13.04 -16.47
C LEU A 181 -8.24 14.52 -16.85
N ASN A 182 -7.99 15.38 -15.87
CA ASN A 182 -7.89 16.81 -16.11
C ASN A 182 -6.50 17.16 -16.67
N ALA A 183 -6.45 17.82 -17.83
CA ALA A 183 -5.18 18.16 -18.47
C ALA A 183 -4.33 19.19 -17.67
N ALA A 184 -4.89 19.83 -16.64
CA ALA A 184 -4.18 20.75 -15.75
C ALA A 184 -3.52 20.05 -14.55
N THR A 185 -3.69 18.73 -14.40
CA THR A 185 -3.05 17.90 -13.37
C THR A 185 -2.07 16.94 -14.04
N GLY A 186 -0.89 16.81 -13.42
CA GLY A 186 0.09 15.77 -13.78
C GLY A 186 0.11 14.68 -12.73
N THR A 187 0.87 13.61 -12.95
CA THR A 187 0.95 12.48 -12.03
C THR A 187 2.38 12.35 -11.49
N THR A 188 2.53 11.96 -10.24
CA THR A 188 3.81 11.57 -9.65
C THR A 188 3.74 10.10 -9.24
N LEU A 189 4.74 9.32 -9.63
CA LEU A 189 4.87 7.93 -9.19
C LEU A 189 5.59 7.90 -7.83
N VAL A 190 4.97 7.23 -6.87
CA VAL A 190 5.49 6.98 -5.53
C VAL A 190 5.61 5.47 -5.33
N ASP A 191 6.75 5.01 -4.83
CA ASP A 191 6.99 3.61 -4.54
C ASP A 191 7.35 3.39 -3.07
N ILE A 192 7.29 2.13 -2.65
CA ILE A 192 7.81 1.68 -1.37
C ILE A 192 9.01 0.76 -1.61
N ASN A 193 10.16 1.16 -1.09
CA ASN A 193 11.34 0.31 -0.98
C ASN A 193 11.36 -0.35 0.40
N THR A 194 11.01 -1.62 0.47
CA THR A 194 10.99 -2.43 1.69
C THR A 194 12.37 -2.92 2.11
N SER A 195 13.40 -2.80 1.25
CA SER A 195 14.78 -3.10 1.66
C SER A 195 15.44 -1.94 2.40
N SER A 196 14.99 -0.71 2.16
CA SER A 196 15.48 0.49 2.86
C SER A 196 14.45 1.13 3.80
N ASP A 197 13.27 0.53 3.94
CA ASP A 197 12.13 1.05 4.70
C ASP A 197 11.81 2.51 4.39
N GLN A 198 11.66 2.81 3.10
CA GLN A 198 11.48 4.17 2.60
C GLN A 198 10.35 4.28 1.60
N VAL A 199 9.69 5.44 1.64
CA VAL A 199 8.95 5.94 0.48
C VAL A 199 9.95 6.62 -0.46
N VAL A 200 9.81 6.36 -1.75
CA VAL A 200 10.67 6.91 -2.80
C VAL A 200 9.80 7.47 -3.94
N LEU A 201 10.21 8.59 -4.53
CA LEU A 201 9.62 9.09 -5.78
C LEU A 201 10.35 8.50 -6.97
N GLN A 202 9.62 7.97 -7.95
CA GLN A 202 10.21 7.52 -9.21
C GLN A 202 10.08 8.63 -10.28
N SER A 203 11.14 9.41 -10.45
CA SER A 203 11.12 10.59 -11.32
C SER A 203 12.45 10.81 -12.03
N PRO A 204 12.49 10.76 -13.39
CA PRO A 204 11.41 10.36 -14.28
C PRO A 204 11.07 8.87 -14.18
N ALA A 205 9.79 8.51 -14.25
CA ALA A 205 9.33 7.12 -14.14
C ALA A 205 10.02 6.17 -15.15
N ASN A 206 10.13 6.58 -16.42
CA ASN A 206 10.71 5.74 -17.47
C ASN A 206 12.25 5.62 -17.36
N ASN A 207 12.89 6.49 -16.59
CA ASN A 207 14.32 6.40 -16.29
C ASN A 207 14.60 5.46 -15.10
N GLY A 208 13.56 5.04 -14.38
CA GLY A 208 13.70 4.20 -13.19
C GLY A 208 14.44 4.88 -12.03
N THR A 209 14.61 6.20 -12.05
CA THR A 209 15.36 6.91 -11.02
C THR A 209 14.50 7.13 -9.79
N LEU A 210 14.97 6.65 -8.65
CA LEU A 210 14.32 6.74 -7.35
C LEU A 210 14.98 7.82 -6.49
N ALA A 211 14.16 8.65 -5.87
CA ALA A 211 14.56 9.67 -4.92
C ALA A 211 13.83 9.46 -3.58
N PRO A 212 14.52 9.06 -2.50
CA PRO A 212 13.89 8.87 -1.19
C PRO A 212 13.25 10.14 -0.65
N THR A 213 12.02 10.02 -0.13
CA THR A 213 11.31 11.13 0.55
C THR A 213 11.43 11.02 2.06
N GLY A 214 11.51 9.80 2.60
CA GLY A 214 11.83 9.54 3.99
C GLY A 214 11.50 8.12 4.42
N SER A 215 11.74 7.82 5.70
CA SER A 215 11.57 6.48 6.26
C SER A 215 10.11 6.20 6.61
N LEU A 216 9.69 4.94 6.44
CA LEU A 216 8.41 4.40 6.91
C LEU A 216 8.26 4.51 8.43
N GLY A 217 9.37 4.49 9.17
CA GLY A 217 9.39 4.44 10.64
C GLY A 217 9.08 3.05 11.22
N ILE A 218 8.99 2.03 10.36
CA ILE A 218 8.82 0.62 10.70
C ILE A 218 9.74 -0.22 9.81
N ASP A 219 10.13 -1.40 10.29
CA ASP A 219 10.81 -2.44 9.49
C ASP A 219 9.72 -3.23 8.74
N ALA A 220 9.60 -2.98 7.44
CA ALA A 220 8.57 -3.57 6.60
C ALA A 220 9.05 -4.89 5.98
N GLY A 221 8.17 -5.90 5.99
CA GLY A 221 8.37 -7.13 5.25
C GLY A 221 8.48 -6.89 3.74
N ILE A 222 8.99 -7.88 3.03
CA ILE A 222 9.35 -7.78 1.61
C ILE A 222 8.18 -7.50 0.65
N ASN A 223 6.95 -7.82 1.07
CA ASN A 223 5.75 -7.66 0.26
C ASN A 223 4.94 -6.48 0.78
N ALA A 224 4.73 -5.50 -0.09
CA ALA A 224 3.97 -4.31 0.16
C ALA A 224 3.06 -4.03 -1.03
N GLY A 225 1.98 -3.30 -0.77
CA GLY A 225 1.10 -2.75 -1.79
C GLY A 225 0.75 -1.32 -1.41
N MET A 226 0.39 -0.52 -2.40
CA MET A 226 0.15 0.90 -2.23
C MET A 226 -0.86 1.39 -3.25
N ASP A 227 -1.74 2.28 -2.82
CA ASP A 227 -2.61 3.03 -3.72
C ASP A 227 -2.84 4.45 -3.16
N ILE A 228 -3.15 5.40 -4.05
CA ILE A 228 -3.40 6.80 -3.73
C ILE A 228 -4.79 7.20 -4.22
N TYR A 229 -5.68 7.44 -3.26
CA TYR A 229 -6.98 8.00 -3.55
C TYR A 229 -6.90 9.50 -3.83
N SER A 230 -7.65 9.98 -4.83
CA SER A 230 -7.75 11.41 -5.15
C SER A 230 -9.13 11.96 -4.85
N THR A 231 -9.20 13.00 -4.03
CA THR A 231 -10.43 13.77 -3.84
C THR A 231 -10.58 14.75 -4.99
N LEU A 232 -11.69 14.68 -5.72
CA LEU A 232 -11.94 15.52 -6.89
C LEU A 232 -12.92 16.66 -6.60
N SER A 233 -12.64 17.83 -7.16
CA SER A 233 -13.59 18.95 -7.25
C SER A 233 -13.63 19.46 -8.68
N GLY A 234 -14.82 19.45 -9.29
CA GLY A 234 -14.98 19.80 -10.72
C GLY A 234 -14.19 18.89 -11.67
N GLY A 235 -13.99 17.63 -11.31
CA GLY A 235 -13.22 16.66 -12.10
C GLY A 235 -11.69 16.85 -12.04
N LYS A 236 -11.20 17.68 -11.12
CA LYS A 236 -9.76 17.91 -10.87
C LYS A 236 -9.40 17.46 -9.46
N THR A 237 -8.26 16.81 -9.30
CA THR A 237 -7.74 16.44 -7.98
C THR A 237 -7.44 17.70 -7.16
N VAL A 238 -7.96 17.73 -5.94
CA VAL A 238 -7.71 18.78 -4.94
C VAL A 238 -6.97 18.26 -3.72
N ASP A 239 -6.99 16.95 -3.49
CA ASP A 239 -6.25 16.30 -2.40
C ASP A 239 -5.94 14.84 -2.73
N ASN A 240 -4.88 14.29 -2.13
CA ASN A 240 -4.49 12.89 -2.28
C ASN A 240 -4.32 12.23 -0.91
N ALA A 241 -4.84 11.01 -0.76
CA ALA A 241 -4.66 10.18 0.43
C ALA A 241 -4.01 8.86 0.05
N ALA A 242 -2.77 8.65 0.49
CA ALA A 242 -2.00 7.45 0.19
C ALA A 242 -2.17 6.40 1.29
N PHE A 243 -2.35 5.15 0.88
CA PHE A 243 -2.46 4.00 1.76
C PHE A 243 -1.52 2.90 1.31
N ALA A 244 -1.03 2.10 2.26
CA ALA A 244 -0.20 0.95 1.97
C ALA A 244 -0.54 -0.25 2.86
N THR A 245 -0.46 -1.45 2.29
CA THR A 245 -0.42 -2.71 3.05
C THR A 245 1.03 -3.03 3.37
N LEU A 246 1.39 -3.02 4.65
CA LEU A 246 2.74 -3.32 5.13
C LEU A 246 2.69 -4.38 6.22
N THR A 247 3.69 -5.26 6.25
CA THR A 247 3.82 -6.28 7.32
C THR A 247 4.99 -5.90 8.21
N PRO A 248 4.78 -5.32 9.40
CA PRO A 248 5.89 -5.03 10.31
C PRO A 248 6.65 -6.30 10.68
N TYR A 249 7.95 -6.17 10.95
CA TYR A 249 8.77 -7.27 11.44
C TYR A 249 8.12 -7.98 12.64
N GLY A 250 8.00 -9.31 12.53
CA GLY A 250 7.39 -10.16 13.55
C GLY A 250 5.86 -10.18 13.57
N ALA A 251 5.17 -9.42 12.70
CA ALA A 251 3.72 -9.49 12.56
C ALA A 251 3.28 -10.74 11.79
N ALA A 252 2.17 -11.34 12.21
CA ALA A 252 1.60 -12.53 11.56
C ALA A 252 0.83 -12.19 10.27
N THR A 253 0.22 -11.01 10.21
CA THR A 253 -0.53 -10.51 9.05
C THR A 253 -0.22 -9.04 8.79
N PRO A 254 -0.39 -8.56 7.54
CA PRO A 254 -0.19 -7.17 7.18
C PRO A 254 -1.17 -6.23 7.91
N SER A 255 -0.79 -4.96 8.01
CA SER A 255 -1.66 -3.87 8.45
C SER A 255 -1.82 -2.85 7.34
N LEU A 256 -2.94 -2.13 7.35
CA LEU A 256 -3.13 -0.95 6.52
C LEU A 256 -2.49 0.25 7.22
N TYR A 257 -1.75 1.04 6.46
CA TYR A 257 -1.13 2.28 6.88
C TYR A 257 -1.61 3.44 6.01
N SER A 258 -1.82 4.62 6.59
CA SER A 258 -1.80 5.86 5.84
C SER A 258 -0.35 6.30 5.68
N ILE A 259 0.03 6.72 4.48
CA ILE A 259 1.40 7.09 4.13
C ILE A 259 1.50 8.58 3.86
N ASN A 260 2.43 9.27 4.52
CA ASN A 260 2.83 10.61 4.10
C ASN A 260 3.89 10.49 3.00
N VAL A 261 3.51 10.73 1.75
CA VAL A 261 4.41 10.54 0.59
C VAL A 261 5.61 11.49 0.57
N LEU A 262 5.54 12.63 1.28
CA LEU A 262 6.61 13.63 1.32
C LEU A 262 7.62 13.39 2.45
N THR A 263 7.19 12.78 3.56
CA THR A 263 8.08 12.51 4.72
C THR A 263 8.41 11.02 4.88
N GLY A 264 7.71 10.15 4.14
CA GLY A 264 7.78 8.70 4.25
C GLY A 264 7.02 8.10 5.42
N GLN A 265 6.54 8.90 6.38
CA GLN A 265 5.96 8.39 7.62
C GLN A 265 4.74 7.49 7.36
N ALA A 266 4.82 6.24 7.81
CA ALA A 266 3.69 5.33 7.86
C ALA A 266 2.96 5.47 9.20
N THR A 267 1.63 5.64 9.18
CA THR A 267 0.78 5.66 10.39
C THR A 267 -0.20 4.50 10.33
N SER A 268 -0.15 3.61 11.32
CA SER A 268 -0.98 2.42 11.34
C SER A 268 -2.46 2.78 11.47
N VAL A 269 -3.29 2.17 10.62
CA VAL A 269 -4.75 2.29 10.67
C VAL A 269 -5.36 1.06 11.34
N GLY A 270 -4.92 -0.14 10.95
CA GLY A 270 -5.37 -1.38 11.57
C GLY A 270 -4.82 -2.63 10.88
N GLN A 271 -4.76 -3.73 11.64
CA GLN A 271 -4.26 -5.01 11.16
C GLN A 271 -5.34 -5.79 10.40
N PHE A 272 -5.00 -6.37 9.26
CA PHE A 272 -5.90 -7.22 8.50
C PHE A 272 -6.08 -8.58 9.18
N PRO A 273 -7.28 -9.18 9.10
CA PRO A 273 -7.52 -10.53 9.60
C PRO A 273 -6.96 -11.62 8.67
N LEU A 274 -6.51 -11.24 7.47
CA LEU A 274 -5.92 -12.11 6.44
C LEU A 274 -4.62 -11.50 5.91
N ASN A 275 -3.85 -12.30 5.16
CA ASN A 275 -2.62 -11.86 4.51
C ASN A 275 -2.91 -11.01 3.25
N ILE A 276 -3.45 -9.79 3.40
CA ILE A 276 -3.71 -8.86 2.29
C ILE A 276 -2.46 -8.05 1.99
N THR A 277 -1.85 -8.25 0.82
CA THR A 277 -0.52 -7.70 0.50
C THR A 277 -0.52 -6.67 -0.62
N ASP A 278 -1.64 -6.52 -1.33
CA ASP A 278 -1.85 -5.44 -2.29
C ASP A 278 -3.28 -4.91 -2.21
N LEU A 279 -3.49 -3.64 -2.57
CA LEU A 279 -4.79 -2.97 -2.51
C LEU A 279 -5.04 -2.03 -3.68
N ALA A 280 -6.33 -1.82 -3.98
CA ALA A 280 -6.81 -0.76 -4.85
C ALA A 280 -8.06 -0.12 -4.24
N ILE A 281 -8.13 1.21 -4.26
CA ILE A 281 -9.19 2.04 -3.70
C ILE A 281 -10.14 2.43 -4.84
N SER A 282 -11.45 2.32 -4.59
CA SER A 282 -12.46 2.79 -5.54
C SER A 282 -12.20 4.25 -5.91
N LEU A 283 -12.19 4.56 -7.20
CA LEU A 283 -12.00 5.93 -7.71
C LEU A 283 -13.01 6.93 -7.13
N THR A 284 -14.16 6.44 -6.64
CA THR A 284 -15.22 7.26 -6.03
C THR A 284 -15.17 7.30 -4.51
N GLY A 285 -14.35 6.45 -3.90
CA GLY A 285 -14.30 6.23 -2.45
C GLY A 285 -15.48 5.40 -1.91
N SER A 286 -16.42 4.97 -2.76
CA SER A 286 -17.60 4.16 -2.38
C SER A 286 -17.67 2.82 -3.11
#